data_AF-A0A377TGQ9-F1
#
_entry.id   AF-A0A377TGQ9-F1
#
_cell.length_a   1.000
_cell.length_b   1.000
_cell.length_c   1.000
_cell.angle_alpha   90.00
_cell.angle_beta   90.00
_cell.angle_gamma   90.00
#
_symmetry.space_group_name_H-M   'P 1'
#
loop_
_entity.id
_entity.type
_entity.pdbx_description
1 polymer ?
#
loop_
_entity_poly.entity_id
_entity_poly.type
_entity_poly.pdbx_seq_one_letter_code
_entity_poly.pdbx_strand_id
1 'polypeptide(L)' 'MPVIPVMDSENASEHFFGKFTPDELSQSGFKDCLARLALFIPDMRVMHNIANEFRLYRNIVSNGEDLKRLIFPYRL' A
#
# COMPACT_ATOMS: atom_id res chain seq x y z
N MET A 1 -4.59 27.50 7.30
CA MET A 1 -3.86 27.02 6.12
C MET A 1 -3.84 25.49 6.15
N PRO A 2 -4.10 24.78 5.04
CA PRO A 2 -3.93 23.35 4.98
C PRO A 2 -2.43 23.00 5.02
N VAL A 3 -2.04 22.11 5.93
CA VAL A 3 -0.68 21.57 6.00
C VAL A 3 -0.66 20.34 5.10
N ILE A 4 0.18 20.37 4.05
CA ILE A 4 0.40 19.20 3.19
C ILE A 4 1.60 18.46 3.76
N PRO A 5 1.47 17.16 4.10
CA PRO A 5 2.62 16.37 4.55
C PRO A 5 3.63 16.29 3.42
N VAL A 6 4.85 16.77 3.68
CA VAL A 6 5.99 16.66 2.76
C VAL A 6 6.70 15.35 3.08
N MET A 7 6.91 14.53 2.05
CA MET A 7 7.68 13.29 2.16
C MET A 7 8.98 13.44 1.39
N ASP A 8 10.07 13.05 2.02
CA ASP A 8 11.40 12.97 1.45
C ASP A 8 11.96 11.55 1.65
N SER A 9 13.13 11.27 1.07
CA SER A 9 13.74 9.94 1.19
C SER A 9 14.09 9.54 2.62
N GLU A 10 14.22 10.50 3.54
CA GLU A 10 14.59 10.25 4.94
C GLU A 10 13.37 9.81 5.76
N ASN A 11 12.18 10.35 5.48
CA ASN A 11 10.94 10.05 6.19
C ASN A 11 9.99 9.09 5.44
N ALA A 12 10.26 8.80 4.16
CA ALA A 12 9.39 7.96 3.32
C ALA A 12 9.14 6.58 3.93
N SER A 13 10.15 5.92 4.48
CA SER A 13 9.97 4.59 5.07
C SER A 13 9.05 4.61 6.28
N GLU A 14 9.16 5.63 7.14
CA GLU A 14 8.31 5.77 8.33
C GLU A 14 6.86 6.05 7.94
N HIS A 15 6.64 6.97 7.01
CA HIS A 15 5.31 7.23 6.44
C HIS A 15 4.72 5.99 5.78
N PHE A 16 5.54 5.18 5.12
CA PHE A 16 5.08 3.98 4.46
C PHE A 16 4.69 2.90 5.45
N PHE A 17 5.52 2.64 6.46
CA PHE A 17 5.20 1.69 7.54
C PHE A 17 3.90 2.07 8.24
N GLY A 18 3.66 3.36 8.46
CA GLY A 18 2.42 3.86 9.06
C GLY A 18 1.14 3.57 8.26
N LYS A 19 1.22 3.06 7.03
CA LYS A 19 0.07 2.63 6.24
C LYS A 19 -0.38 1.19 6.50
N PHE A 20 0.45 0.38 7.16
CA PHE A 20 0.22 -1.05 7.39
C PHE A 20 -0.01 -1.36 8.87
N THR A 21 -0.79 -2.40 9.17
CA THR A 21 -1.01 -2.86 10.55
C THR A 21 0.20 -3.64 11.08
N PRO A 22 0.35 -3.75 12.41
CA PRO A 22 1.47 -4.48 13.03
C PRO A 22 1.58 -5.93 12.57
N ASP A 23 0.46 -6.61 12.34
CA ASP A 23 0.44 -8.00 11.86
C ASP A 23 1.07 -8.13 10.48
N GLU A 24 0.83 -7.17 9.58
CA GLU A 24 1.42 -7.14 8.24
C GLU A 24 2.92 -6.91 8.31
N LEU A 25 3.33 -5.95 9.16
CA LEU A 25 4.73 -5.59 9.37
C LEU A 25 5.51 -6.70 10.09
N SER A 26 4.83 -7.58 10.82
CA SER A 26 5.43 -8.74 11.49
C SER A 26 5.86 -9.84 10.50
N GLN A 27 5.39 -9.76 9.25
CA GLN A 27 5.72 -10.74 8.22
C GLN A 27 7.21 -10.63 7.84
N SER A 28 7.92 -11.75 7.93
CA SER A 28 9.37 -11.82 7.69
C SER A 28 9.76 -11.15 6.38
N GLY A 29 10.72 -10.21 6.45
CA GLY A 29 11.26 -9.48 5.30
C GLY A 29 10.33 -8.43 4.68
N PHE A 30 9.08 -8.31 5.13
CA PHE A 30 8.12 -7.34 4.59
C PHE A 30 8.52 -5.91 4.93
N LYS A 31 8.93 -5.67 6.18
CA LYS A 31 9.39 -4.35 6.63
C LYS A 31 10.64 -3.89 5.85
N ASP A 32 11.61 -4.78 5.61
CA ASP A 32 12.80 -4.45 4.83
C ASP A 32 12.47 -4.20 3.35
N CYS A 33 11.49 -4.93 2.80
CA CYS A 33 10.99 -4.70 1.46
C CYS A 33 10.35 -3.31 1.34
N LEU A 34 9.48 -2.94 2.28
CA LEU A 34 8.84 -1.63 2.32
C LEU A 34 9.87 -0.50 2.48
N ALA A 35 10.91 -0.69 3.29
CA ALA A 35 11.99 0.28 3.45
C ALA A 35 12.72 0.55 2.13
N ARG A 36 13.05 -0.51 1.38
CA ARG A 36 13.68 -0.40 0.07
C ARG A 36 12.76 0.22 -0.97
N LEU A 37 11.48 -0.14 -0.97
CA LEU A 37 10.49 0.43 -1.88
C LEU A 37 10.26 1.92 -1.61
N ALA A 38 10.22 2.34 -0.35
CA ALA A 38 9.99 3.73 0.04
C ALA A 38 10.97 4.71 -0.59
N LEU A 39 12.24 4.30 -0.78
CA LEU A 39 13.29 5.12 -1.41
C LEU A 39 12.97 5.51 -2.85
N PHE A 40 12.09 4.76 -3.53
CA PHE A 40 11.70 5.00 -4.91
C PHE A 40 10.34 5.69 -5.04
N ILE A 41 9.64 5.96 -3.93
CA ILE A 41 8.32 6.59 -3.97
C ILE A 41 8.52 8.11 -3.94
N PRO A 42 8.13 8.84 -5.00
CA PRO A 42 8.47 10.24 -5.15
C PRO A 42 7.66 11.18 -4.24
N ASP A 43 6.44 10.78 -3.85
CA ASP A 43 5.54 11.61 -3.05
C ASP A 43 4.45 10.78 -2.33
N MET A 44 3.76 11.43 -1.39
CA MET A 44 2.71 10.82 -0.57
C MET A 44 1.50 10.32 -1.36
N ARG A 45 1.20 10.89 -2.54
CA ARG A 45 0.08 10.46 -3.38
C ARG A 45 0.37 9.08 -3.95
N VAL A 46 1.57 8.89 -4.50
CA VAL A 46 2.00 7.58 -5.02
C VAL A 46 2.01 6.55 -3.89
N MET A 47 2.55 6.91 -2.72
CA MET A 47 2.53 6.04 -1.54
C MET A 47 1.11 5.60 -1.15
N HIS A 48 0.17 6.55 -1.12
CA HIS A 48 -1.21 6.28 -0.75
C HIS A 48 -1.90 5.35 -1.76
N ASN A 49 -1.64 5.54 -3.05
CA ASN A 49 -2.16 4.67 -4.10
C ASN A 49 -1.63 3.24 -3.94
N ILE A 50 -0.33 3.06 -3.70
CA ILE A 50 0.28 1.73 -3.48
C ILE A 50 -0.36 1.04 -2.27
N ALA A 51 -0.51 1.74 -1.15
CA ALA A 51 -1.12 1.17 0.06
C ALA A 51 -2.59 0.78 -0.16
N ASN A 52 -3.34 1.59 -0.93
CA ASN A 52 -4.73 1.29 -1.26
C ASN A 52 -4.87 0.07 -2.17
N GLU A 53 -4.04 -0.02 -3.22
CA GLU A 53 -4.01 -1.19 -4.10
C GLU A 53 -3.64 -2.45 -3.33
N PHE A 54 -2.63 -2.39 -2.47
CA PHE A 54 -2.24 -3.51 -1.63
C PHE A 54 -3.42 -4.03 -0.76
N ARG A 55 -4.19 -3.12 -0.14
CA ARG A 55 -5.40 -3.48 0.62
C ARG A 55 -6.47 -4.09 -0.26
N LEU A 56 -6.70 -3.52 -1.44
CA LEU A 56 -7.68 -4.02 -2.40
C LEU A 56 -7.32 -5.45 -2.83
N TYR A 57 -6.07 -5.71 -3.21
CA TYR A 57 -5.61 -7.04 -3.58
C TYR A 57 -5.70 -8.03 -2.42
N ARG A 58 -5.32 -7.63 -1.20
CA ARG A 58 -5.48 -8.49 -0.03
C ARG A 58 -6.94 -8.83 0.21
N ASN A 59 -7.85 -7.86 0.14
CA ASN A 59 -9.28 -8.09 0.35
C ASN A 59 -9.83 -9.07 -0.70
N ILE A 60 -9.42 -8.95 -1.96
CA ILE A 60 -9.82 -9.90 -3.01
C ILE A 60 -9.31 -11.32 -2.71
N VAL A 61 -8.02 -11.46 -2.39
CA VAL A 61 -7.40 -12.77 -2.11
C VAL A 61 -8.00 -13.39 -0.84
N SER A 62 -8.26 -12.59 0.19
CA SER A 62 -8.83 -13.05 1.45
C SER A 62 -10.32 -13.38 1.36
N ASN A 63 -11.09 -12.69 0.51
CA ASN A 63 -12.53 -12.92 0.39
C ASN A 63 -12.91 -13.94 -0.69
N GLY A 64 -12.00 -14.35 -1.58
CA GLY A 64 -12.18 -15.45 -2.56
C GLY A 64 -13.30 -15.26 -3.60
N GLU A 65 -14.26 -14.36 -3.40
CA GLU A 65 -15.45 -14.17 -4.23
C GLU A 65 -15.28 -13.10 -5.32
N ASP A 66 -14.40 -12.10 -5.12
CA ASP A 66 -14.25 -10.98 -6.06
C ASP A 66 -13.33 -11.28 -7.25
N LEU A 67 -12.63 -12.43 -7.28
CA LEU A 67 -11.91 -12.88 -8.48
C LEU A 67 -12.83 -12.98 -9.70
N LYS A 68 -14.10 -13.35 -9.48
CA LYS A 68 -15.12 -13.42 -10.54
C LYS A 68 -15.50 -12.04 -11.08
N ARG A 69 -15.47 -10.99 -10.26
CA ARG A 69 -15.74 -9.60 -10.69
C ARG A 69 -14.58 -8.96 -11.44
N LEU A 70 -13.34 -9.38 -11.15
CA LEU A 70 -12.15 -8.90 -11.85
C LEU A 70 -12.07 -9.40 -13.30
N ILE A 71 -12.60 -10.61 -13.58
CA ILE A 71 -12.60 -11.22 -14.92
C ILE A 71 -13.82 -10.80 -15.77
N PHE A 72 -14.94 -10.43 -15.14
CA PHE A 72 -16.17 -10.03 -15.85
C PHE A 72 -16.67 -8.62 -15.50
N PRO A 73 -15.92 -7.54 -15.82
CA PRO A 73 -16.42 -6.17 -15.67
C PRO A 73 -17.46 -5.75 -16.73
N TYR A 74 -17.75 -6.57 -17.76
CA TYR A 74 -18.61 -6.19 -18.90
C TYR A 74 -19.71 -7.22 -19.24
N ARG A 75 -20.48 -7.70 -18.27
CA ARG A 75 -21.74 -8.40 -18.60
C ARG A 75 -22.87 -8.05 -17.63
N LEU A 76 -23.58 -6.99 -17.99
CA LEU A 76 -25.00 -6.76 -17.71
C LEU A 76 -25.66 -6.41 -19.04
#